data_AF-A0A2A2K4Q9-F1
#
_entry.id   AF-A0A2A2K4Q9-F1
#
_cell.length_a   1.000
_cell.length_b   1.000
_cell.length_c   1.000
_cell.angle_alpha   90.00
_cell.angle_beta   90.00
_cell.angle_gamma   90.00
#
_symmetry.space_group_name_H-M   'P 1'
#
loop_
_entity.id
_entity.type
_entity.pdbx_description
1 polymer ?
#
loop_
_entity_poly.entity_id
_entity_poly.type
_entity_poly.pdbx_seq_one_letter_code
_entity_poly.pdbx_strand_id
1 'polypeptide(L)'
;MTELNWNTLFPVAIGSHAQHQAQLLLHGPETPGRLELEQFIHARFACVHHADVHHYMPELLGLRDRHGRLIAAAGVRLAGSTPLFLERYLDVPLENAVANVAAAPITREQLVEVGNLAALSAGSARIMIVAVTWLLAARGLQWVAFTGAATLLNSFRRLGLEPTVVAQAAAHRLGEESGSWGSYYAQQPQVYVGNIGLGHTALARAGVFERLGLPVHARHRGEQPALLGSDERFSYAQLLSEVRLRADWLREQPAGTFAVALDNGPQAVLWDLAALLAERPMLLLPGFFSAAQRRHCLTQGGVSLVLADSALADELQACGFTRGTQFWHRDPLAASREAAPGKYLAVLPLPVLLENLGVRSWVSAAPARWTSRVCWG
;
A
#
# COMPACT_ATOMS: atom_id res chain seq x y z
N MET A 1 10.55 10.75 13.00
CA MET A 1 9.22 10.67 12.37
C MET A 1 9.40 10.93 10.90
N THR A 2 9.59 9.87 10.10
CA THR A 2 9.67 9.99 8.65
C THR A 2 8.28 10.37 8.13
N GLU A 3 8.13 11.55 7.54
CA GLU A 3 7.01 11.85 6.67
C GLU A 3 6.95 10.75 5.59
N LEU A 4 6.05 9.79 5.74
CA LEU A 4 5.73 8.88 4.66
C LEU A 4 5.22 9.76 3.52
N ASN A 5 5.94 9.79 2.40
CA ASN A 5 5.57 10.60 1.25
C ASN A 5 4.41 9.91 0.50
N TRP A 6 3.20 10.06 1.06
CA TRP A 6 1.96 9.39 0.66
C TRP A 6 1.44 9.77 -0.73
N ASN A 7 1.94 10.87 -1.30
CA ASN A 7 1.66 11.26 -2.68
C ASN A 7 2.07 10.17 -3.69
N THR A 8 2.98 9.28 -3.31
CA THR A 8 3.42 8.14 -4.15
C THR A 8 2.32 7.12 -4.45
N LEU A 9 1.24 7.07 -3.67
CA LEU A 9 0.10 6.20 -3.96
C LEU A 9 -0.80 6.77 -5.07
N PHE A 10 -0.68 8.06 -5.39
CA PHE A 10 -1.58 8.75 -6.30
C PHE A 10 -0.91 9.04 -7.66
N PRO A 11 -1.65 8.99 -8.78
CA PRO A 11 -3.07 8.65 -8.88
C PRO A 11 -3.36 7.15 -8.66
N VAL A 12 -4.48 6.83 -8.00
CA VAL A 12 -5.00 5.45 -7.92
C VAL A 12 -6.08 5.26 -8.97
N ALA A 13 -5.88 4.31 -9.89
CA ALA A 13 -6.93 3.91 -10.82
C ALA A 13 -8.00 3.08 -10.08
N ILE A 14 -9.26 3.40 -10.31
CA ILE A 14 -10.43 2.70 -9.75
C ILE A 14 -11.27 2.17 -10.91
N GLY A 15 -11.57 0.87 -10.88
CA GLY A 15 -12.39 0.17 -11.86
C GLY A 15 -11.58 -0.87 -12.65
N SER A 16 -12.14 -2.07 -12.76
CA SER A 16 -11.56 -3.22 -13.47
C SER A 16 -11.88 -3.27 -14.97
N HIS A 17 -12.85 -2.48 -15.43
CA HIS A 17 -13.28 -2.43 -16.83
C HIS A 17 -13.02 -1.05 -17.44
N ALA A 18 -12.52 -1.01 -18.68
CA ALA A 18 -12.14 0.22 -19.40
C ALA A 18 -13.26 1.29 -19.44
N GLN A 19 -14.54 0.90 -19.39
CA GLN A 19 -15.67 1.83 -19.39
C GLN A 19 -15.96 2.47 -18.02
N HIS A 20 -15.47 1.89 -16.92
CA HIS A 20 -15.70 2.34 -15.54
C HIS A 20 -14.42 2.78 -14.82
N GLN A 21 -13.38 3.10 -15.58
CA GLN A 21 -12.15 3.65 -15.02
C GLN A 21 -12.40 5.06 -14.47
N ALA A 22 -12.00 5.24 -13.22
CA ALA A 22 -11.95 6.50 -12.51
C ALA A 22 -10.54 6.66 -11.92
N GLN A 23 -10.17 7.88 -11.56
CA GLN A 23 -8.89 8.18 -10.92
C GLN A 23 -9.14 8.89 -9.60
N LEU A 24 -8.54 8.37 -8.54
CA LEU A 24 -8.49 9.02 -7.25
C LEU A 24 -7.18 9.81 -7.17
N LEU A 25 -7.29 11.06 -6.71
CA LEU A 25 -6.20 12.00 -6.54
C LEU A 25 -6.26 12.60 -5.13
N LEU A 26 -5.11 12.83 -4.51
CA LEU A 26 -4.97 13.51 -3.24
C LEU A 26 -4.35 14.89 -3.46
N HIS A 27 -4.96 15.92 -2.87
CA HIS A 27 -4.48 17.29 -2.91
C HIS A 27 -4.28 17.79 -1.47
N GLY A 28 -3.04 18.15 -1.14
CA GLY A 28 -2.71 18.88 0.08
C GLY A 28 -2.99 20.39 -0.06
N PRO A 29 -2.62 21.20 0.94
CA PRO A 29 -2.81 22.66 0.93
C PRO A 29 -2.17 23.35 -0.29
N GLU A 30 -0.94 22.96 -0.61
CA GLU A 30 -0.13 23.60 -1.68
C GLU A 30 -0.21 22.85 -3.02
N THR A 31 -1.08 21.84 -3.15
CA THR A 31 -1.12 21.01 -4.37
C THR A 31 -1.90 21.71 -5.49
N PRO A 32 -1.31 21.88 -6.70
CA PRO A 32 -2.03 22.40 -7.85
C PRO A 32 -3.30 21.60 -8.14
N GLY A 33 -4.42 22.27 -8.39
CA GLY A 33 -5.72 21.64 -8.63
C GLY A 33 -6.64 21.55 -7.40
N ARG A 34 -6.15 21.88 -6.20
CA ARG A 34 -6.97 21.96 -4.98
C ARG A 34 -8.20 22.88 -5.14
N LEU A 35 -8.02 24.04 -5.75
CA LEU A 35 -9.10 25.03 -5.94
C LEU A 35 -10.29 24.46 -6.73
N GLU A 36 -10.05 23.58 -7.71
CA GLU A 36 -11.13 22.93 -8.46
C GLU A 36 -11.96 22.00 -7.55
N LEU A 37 -11.32 21.29 -6.61
CA LEU A 37 -12.03 20.45 -5.64
C LEU A 37 -12.86 21.30 -4.67
N GLU A 38 -12.30 22.40 -4.18
CA GLU A 38 -13.01 23.32 -3.29
C GLU A 38 -14.24 23.93 -3.99
N GLN A 39 -14.08 24.40 -5.23
CA GLN A 39 -15.19 24.90 -6.05
C GLN A 39 -16.24 23.82 -6.33
N PHE A 40 -15.82 22.59 -6.59
CA PHE A 40 -16.75 21.47 -6.76
C PHE A 40 -17.52 21.18 -5.47
N ILE A 41 -16.84 21.12 -4.32
CA ILE A 41 -17.50 20.91 -3.02
C ILE A 41 -18.49 22.03 -2.76
N HIS A 42 -18.06 23.30 -2.91
CA HIS A 42 -18.90 24.48 -2.77
C HIS A 42 -20.17 24.37 -3.61
N ALA A 43 -20.02 24.17 -4.92
CA ALA A 43 -21.14 24.11 -5.85
C ALA A 43 -22.13 22.99 -5.52
N ARG A 44 -21.64 21.83 -5.03
CA ARG A 44 -22.52 20.73 -4.60
C ARG A 44 -23.29 21.08 -3.34
N PHE A 45 -22.66 21.70 -2.34
CA PHE A 45 -23.35 22.15 -1.13
C PHE A 45 -24.34 23.29 -1.41
N ALA A 46 -23.98 24.25 -2.26
CA ALA A 46 -24.87 25.32 -2.72
C ALA A 46 -26.09 24.78 -3.48
N CYS A 47 -25.87 23.81 -4.39
CA CYS A 47 -26.94 23.21 -5.18
C CYS A 47 -27.91 22.37 -4.34
N VAL A 48 -27.40 21.54 -3.42
CA VAL A 48 -28.23 20.59 -2.65
C VAL A 48 -28.83 21.22 -1.41
N HIS A 49 -28.10 22.11 -0.75
CA HIS A 49 -28.49 22.65 0.56
C HIS A 49 -28.71 24.16 0.55
N HIS A 50 -28.42 24.88 -0.54
CA HIS A 50 -28.36 26.35 -0.54
C HIS A 50 -27.36 26.89 0.48
N ALA A 51 -26.27 26.14 0.68
CA ALA A 51 -25.20 26.45 1.60
C ALA A 51 -24.05 27.17 0.88
N ASP A 52 -23.45 28.15 1.54
CA ASP A 52 -22.26 28.87 1.10
C ASP A 52 -21.07 28.48 1.98
N VAL A 53 -20.53 27.28 1.74
CA VAL A 53 -19.50 26.68 2.59
C VAL A 53 -18.10 27.19 2.23
N HIS A 54 -17.36 27.71 3.21
CA HIS A 54 -15.99 28.21 3.01
C HIS A 54 -14.92 27.43 3.78
N HIS A 55 -15.32 26.37 4.50
CA HIS A 55 -14.42 25.56 5.31
C HIS A 55 -14.10 24.23 4.63
N TYR A 56 -12.85 24.05 4.23
CA TYR A 56 -12.34 22.84 3.59
C TYR A 56 -11.25 22.18 4.44
N MET A 57 -11.25 20.85 4.47
CA MET A 57 -10.22 20.07 5.16
C MET A 57 -8.83 20.22 4.49
N PRO A 58 -7.74 20.03 5.26
CA PRO A 58 -6.38 20.22 4.75
C PRO A 58 -6.01 19.23 3.64
N GLU A 59 -6.53 18.01 3.67
CA GLU A 59 -6.38 17.05 2.57
C GLU A 59 -7.72 16.85 1.85
N LEU A 60 -7.72 17.00 0.52
CA LEU A 60 -8.88 16.77 -0.33
C LEU A 60 -8.61 15.62 -1.31
N LEU A 61 -9.50 14.65 -1.32
CA LEU A 61 -9.55 13.57 -2.30
C LEU A 61 -10.52 13.92 -3.41
N GLY A 62 -10.09 13.75 -4.66
CA GLY A 62 -10.91 13.93 -5.85
C GLY A 62 -11.02 12.64 -6.63
N LEU A 63 -12.25 12.26 -6.98
CA LEU A 63 -12.53 11.13 -7.86
C LEU A 63 -12.94 11.67 -9.23
N ARG A 64 -12.13 11.39 -10.25
CA ARG A 64 -12.40 11.77 -11.65
C ARG A 64 -12.86 10.57 -12.45
N ASP A 65 -13.79 10.76 -13.39
CA ASP A 65 -14.16 9.72 -14.35
C ASP A 65 -13.07 9.54 -15.44
N ARG A 66 -13.28 8.59 -16.36
CA ARG A 66 -12.37 8.31 -17.49
C ARG A 66 -12.12 9.53 -18.41
N HIS A 67 -13.00 10.52 -18.38
CA HIS A 67 -12.87 11.75 -19.16
C HIS A 67 -12.20 12.88 -18.36
N GLY A 68 -11.70 12.59 -17.16
CA GLY A 68 -11.06 13.55 -16.27
C GLY A 68 -12.03 14.47 -15.52
N ARG A 69 -13.36 14.24 -15.60
CA ARG A 69 -14.35 15.08 -14.92
C ARG A 69 -14.48 14.68 -13.47
N LEU A 70 -14.49 15.65 -12.56
CA LEU A 70 -14.68 15.40 -11.13
C LEU A 70 -16.12 14.92 -10.86
N ILE A 71 -16.24 13.73 -10.26
CA ILE A 71 -17.54 13.07 -9.99
C ILE A 71 -17.82 12.90 -8.50
N ALA A 72 -16.80 12.99 -7.65
CA ALA A 72 -16.91 13.08 -6.20
C ALA A 72 -15.64 13.71 -5.58
N ALA A 73 -15.79 14.29 -4.40
CA ALA A 73 -14.71 14.80 -3.58
C ALA A 73 -15.00 14.51 -2.09
N ALA A 74 -13.95 14.34 -1.29
CA ALA A 74 -14.06 14.20 0.16
C ALA A 74 -12.84 14.83 0.84
N GLY A 75 -13.07 15.45 2.00
CA GLY A 75 -12.03 16.01 2.85
C GLY A 75 -11.58 15.00 3.92
N VAL A 76 -10.31 15.07 4.28
CA VAL A 76 -9.69 14.27 5.33
C VAL A 76 -8.88 15.19 6.25
N ARG A 77 -9.01 15.01 7.56
CA ARG A 77 -8.22 15.69 8.59
C ARG A 77 -7.82 14.70 9.66
N LEU A 78 -6.52 14.51 9.87
CA LEU A 78 -6.01 13.76 11.02
C LEU A 78 -6.32 14.53 12.31
N ALA A 79 -6.72 13.85 13.38
CA ALA A 79 -6.99 14.53 14.65
C ALA A 79 -5.72 15.16 15.21
N GLY A 80 -4.63 14.38 15.31
CA GLY A 80 -3.33 14.86 15.76
C GLY A 80 -3.44 15.74 17.02
N SER A 81 -2.78 16.90 17.00
CA SER A 81 -2.79 17.86 18.11
C SER A 81 -3.85 18.98 18.00
N THR A 82 -4.61 19.05 16.91
CA THR A 82 -5.57 20.14 16.68
C THR A 82 -7.01 19.69 16.88
N PRO A 83 -7.91 20.57 17.35
CA PRO A 83 -9.34 20.27 17.41
C PRO A 83 -9.92 19.96 16.01
N LEU A 84 -10.81 18.98 15.97
CA LEU A 84 -11.57 18.60 14.78
C LEU A 84 -12.82 19.47 14.66
N PHE A 85 -13.36 19.63 13.45
CA PHE A 85 -14.55 20.47 13.25
C PHE A 85 -15.77 19.87 13.96
N LEU A 86 -15.98 18.55 13.80
CA LEU A 86 -17.08 17.84 14.44
C LEU A 86 -17.05 17.81 15.97
N GLU A 87 -15.92 18.14 16.61
CA GLU A 87 -15.83 18.22 18.08
C GLU A 87 -16.70 19.36 18.62
N ARG A 88 -17.03 20.36 17.80
CA ARG A 88 -18.03 21.38 18.15
C ARG A 88 -19.40 20.79 18.47
N TYR A 89 -19.73 19.60 17.97
CA TYR A 89 -20.99 18.92 18.26
C TYR A 89 -20.95 18.00 19.48
N LEU A 90 -19.77 17.83 20.09
CA LEU A 90 -19.56 16.90 21.19
C LEU A 90 -19.37 17.67 22.51
N ASP A 91 -19.76 17.03 23.61
CA ASP A 91 -19.52 17.57 24.97
C ASP A 91 -18.16 17.12 25.53
N VAL A 92 -17.51 16.17 24.85
CA VAL A 92 -16.20 15.60 25.20
C VAL A 92 -15.32 15.54 23.96
N PRO A 93 -13.98 15.50 24.11
CA PRO A 93 -13.05 15.26 22.99
C PRO A 93 -13.41 13.98 22.22
N LEU A 94 -13.12 13.93 20.92
CA LEU A 94 -13.53 12.81 20.08
C LEU A 94 -12.97 11.46 20.58
N GLU A 95 -11.72 11.43 21.04
CA GLU A 95 -11.09 10.23 21.60
C GLU A 95 -11.86 9.65 22.77
N ASN A 96 -12.48 10.49 23.61
CA ASN A 96 -13.29 10.02 24.74
C ASN A 96 -14.63 9.47 24.25
N ALA A 97 -15.26 10.13 23.28
CA ALA A 97 -16.50 9.63 22.68
C ALA A 97 -16.28 8.26 22.00
N VAL A 98 -15.16 8.10 21.28
CA VAL A 98 -14.80 6.84 20.63
C VAL A 98 -14.37 5.79 21.64
N ALA A 99 -13.63 6.15 22.68
CA ALA A 99 -13.22 5.22 23.74
C ALA A 99 -14.42 4.56 24.43
N ASN A 100 -15.50 5.32 24.63
CA ASN A 100 -16.76 4.80 25.17
C ASN A 100 -17.40 3.78 24.22
N VAL A 101 -17.42 4.06 22.90
CA VAL A 101 -17.95 3.12 21.90
C VAL A 101 -17.07 1.87 21.77
N ALA A 102 -15.75 2.03 21.82
CA ALA A 102 -14.78 0.96 21.68
C ALA A 102 -14.62 0.10 22.94
N ALA A 103 -15.10 0.59 24.10
CA ALA A 103 -14.78 0.05 25.42
C ALA A 103 -13.27 -0.15 25.64
N ALA A 104 -12.46 0.75 25.10
CA ALA A 104 -11.00 0.69 25.11
C ALA A 104 -10.40 2.11 25.04
N PRO A 105 -9.18 2.34 25.59
CA PRO A 105 -8.52 3.63 25.47
C PRO A 105 -8.15 3.92 24.01
N ILE A 106 -8.39 5.16 23.57
CA ILE A 106 -8.12 5.64 22.20
C ILE A 106 -7.22 6.85 22.27
N THR A 107 -6.25 6.94 21.36
CA THR A 107 -5.38 8.12 21.22
C THR A 107 -5.72 8.90 19.96
N ARG A 108 -5.40 10.19 19.92
CA ARG A 108 -5.74 11.07 18.78
C ARG A 108 -5.02 10.66 17.49
N GLU A 109 -3.87 10.02 17.58
CA GLU A 109 -3.12 9.53 16.41
C GLU A 109 -3.86 8.41 15.66
N GLN A 110 -4.82 7.76 16.33
CA GLN A 110 -5.63 6.69 15.74
C GLN A 110 -6.88 7.22 15.01
N LEU A 111 -7.18 8.52 15.17
CA LEU A 111 -8.43 9.16 14.76
C LEU A 111 -8.27 10.02 13.52
N VAL A 112 -9.29 10.00 12.68
CA VAL A 112 -9.41 10.84 11.50
C VAL A 112 -10.83 11.35 11.33
N GLU A 113 -10.95 12.62 10.99
CA GLU A 113 -12.20 13.22 10.56
C GLU A 113 -12.30 13.14 9.03
N VAL A 114 -13.46 12.69 8.55
CA VAL A 114 -13.83 12.75 7.13
C VAL A 114 -15.03 13.66 6.99
N GLY A 115 -14.94 14.60 6.06
CA GLY A 115 -15.99 15.59 5.80
C GLY A 115 -15.93 16.08 4.37
N ASN A 116 -16.55 17.23 4.11
CA ASN A 116 -16.64 17.83 2.77
C ASN A 116 -17.04 16.84 1.66
N LEU A 117 -17.82 15.79 1.98
CA LEU A 117 -18.19 14.77 1.01
C LEU A 117 -19.20 15.36 0.02
N ALA A 118 -18.77 15.48 -1.23
CA ALA A 118 -19.58 15.99 -2.33
C ALA A 118 -19.56 14.96 -3.47
N ALA A 119 -20.72 14.65 -4.06
CA ALA A 119 -20.80 13.69 -5.15
C ALA A 119 -21.91 14.06 -6.14
N LEU A 120 -21.72 13.70 -7.41
CA LEU A 120 -22.75 13.85 -8.46
C LEU A 120 -23.84 12.79 -8.36
N SER A 121 -23.55 11.63 -7.76
CA SER A 121 -24.53 10.55 -7.60
C SER A 121 -24.26 9.74 -6.34
N ALA A 122 -25.26 8.98 -5.89
CA ALA A 122 -25.07 8.00 -4.82
C ALA A 122 -24.05 6.91 -5.20
N GLY A 123 -23.86 6.62 -6.50
CA GLY A 123 -22.85 5.69 -6.99
C GLY A 123 -21.44 6.20 -6.76
N SER A 124 -21.15 7.44 -7.16
CA SER A 124 -19.83 8.05 -6.94
C SER A 124 -19.55 8.32 -5.46
N ALA A 125 -20.58 8.62 -4.66
CA ALA A 125 -20.45 8.68 -3.20
C ALA A 125 -20.01 7.33 -2.60
N ARG A 126 -20.62 6.21 -3.01
CA ARG A 126 -20.22 4.87 -2.53
C ARG A 126 -18.80 4.51 -2.94
N ILE A 127 -18.39 4.82 -4.17
CA ILE A 127 -17.00 4.60 -4.60
C ILE A 127 -16.05 5.42 -3.72
N MET A 128 -16.38 6.68 -3.44
CA MET A 128 -15.58 7.52 -2.55
C MET A 128 -15.49 6.95 -1.13
N ILE A 129 -16.59 6.46 -0.54
CA ILE A 129 -16.57 5.81 0.79
C ILE A 129 -15.63 4.60 0.80
N VAL A 130 -15.68 3.75 -0.23
CA VAL A 130 -14.79 2.58 -0.35
C VAL A 130 -13.34 3.02 -0.49
N ALA A 131 -13.06 3.99 -1.36
CA ALA A 131 -11.72 4.53 -1.60
C ALA A 131 -11.11 5.19 -0.35
N VAL A 132 -11.90 5.97 0.38
CA VAL A 132 -11.49 6.57 1.66
C VAL A 132 -11.24 5.48 2.68
N THR A 133 -12.16 4.52 2.87
CA THR A 133 -11.97 3.42 3.83
C THR A 133 -10.68 2.64 3.54
N TRP A 134 -10.43 2.34 2.27
CA TRP A 134 -9.20 1.71 1.79
C TRP A 134 -7.95 2.53 2.13
N LEU A 135 -7.97 3.83 1.82
CA LEU A 135 -6.84 4.74 2.07
C LEU A 135 -6.56 4.91 3.56
N LEU A 136 -7.60 5.06 4.38
CA LEU A 136 -7.42 5.24 5.82
C LEU A 136 -6.86 3.97 6.48
N ALA A 137 -7.28 2.79 6.03
CA ALA A 137 -6.69 1.52 6.44
C ALA A 137 -5.21 1.41 6.01
N ALA A 138 -4.87 1.87 4.79
CA ALA A 138 -3.48 1.99 4.32
C ALA A 138 -2.60 2.77 5.29
N ARG A 139 -3.15 3.90 5.77
CA ARG A 139 -2.49 4.85 6.66
C ARG A 139 -2.39 4.35 8.10
N GLY A 140 -2.98 3.18 8.41
CA GLY A 140 -2.93 2.59 9.76
C GLY A 140 -3.85 3.28 10.77
N LEU A 141 -4.77 4.13 10.29
CA LEU A 141 -5.77 4.78 11.14
C LEU A 141 -6.81 3.74 11.56
N GLN A 142 -7.30 3.86 12.80
CA GLN A 142 -8.17 2.85 13.40
C GLN A 142 -9.64 3.30 13.42
N TRP A 143 -9.87 4.59 13.60
CA TRP A 143 -11.21 5.14 13.79
C TRP A 143 -11.44 6.36 12.90
N VAL A 144 -12.57 6.33 12.19
CA VAL A 144 -13.04 7.48 11.40
C VAL A 144 -14.25 8.10 12.09
N ALA A 145 -14.31 9.43 12.09
CA ALA A 145 -15.47 10.19 12.51
C ALA A 145 -15.94 11.10 11.37
N PHE A 146 -17.24 11.26 11.22
CA PHE A 146 -17.83 12.11 10.18
C PHE A 146 -19.22 12.59 10.57
N THR A 147 -19.65 13.70 9.98
CA THR A 147 -20.99 14.26 10.15
C THR A 147 -21.80 14.04 8.88
N GLY A 148 -23.04 13.54 9.01
CA GLY A 148 -23.88 13.31 7.84
C GLY A 148 -25.36 13.10 8.13
N ALA A 149 -26.18 13.31 7.10
CA ALA A 149 -27.61 13.04 7.13
C ALA A 149 -27.92 11.56 6.77
N ALA A 150 -29.19 11.16 6.93
CA ALA A 150 -29.66 9.80 6.63
C ALA A 150 -29.36 9.33 5.19
N THR A 151 -29.28 10.26 4.23
CA THR A 151 -28.94 9.97 2.83
C THR A 151 -27.51 9.43 2.69
N LEU A 152 -26.56 9.93 3.47
CA LEU A 152 -25.20 9.41 3.53
C LEU A 152 -25.19 8.02 4.17
N LEU A 153 -25.92 7.83 5.27
CA LEU A 153 -26.00 6.54 5.96
C LEU A 153 -26.54 5.41 5.05
N ASN A 154 -27.45 5.72 4.14
CA ASN A 154 -27.92 4.76 3.12
C ASN A 154 -26.79 4.26 2.21
N SER A 155 -25.78 5.09 1.95
CA SER A 155 -24.60 4.68 1.17
C SER A 155 -23.72 3.72 1.95
N PHE A 156 -23.51 3.96 3.25
CA PHE A 156 -22.80 3.04 4.15
C PHE A 156 -23.53 1.71 4.30
N ARG A 157 -24.85 1.72 4.57
CA ARG A 157 -25.67 0.49 4.70
C ARG A 157 -25.62 -0.39 3.46
N ARG A 158 -25.68 0.20 2.26
CA ARG A 158 -25.55 -0.55 0.98
C ARG A 158 -24.18 -1.19 0.78
N LEU A 159 -23.15 -0.71 1.48
CA LEU A 159 -21.81 -1.27 1.49
C LEU A 159 -21.61 -2.29 2.62
N GLY A 160 -22.63 -2.56 3.44
CA GLY A 160 -22.52 -3.41 4.62
C GLY A 160 -21.72 -2.77 5.75
N LEU A 161 -21.63 -1.43 5.78
CA LEU A 161 -20.95 -0.67 6.81
C LEU A 161 -21.97 -0.09 7.80
N GLU A 162 -21.71 -0.27 9.09
CA GLU A 162 -22.60 0.18 10.16
C GLU A 162 -21.84 1.11 11.12
N PRO A 163 -21.79 2.42 10.80
CA PRO A 163 -21.20 3.40 11.69
C PRO A 163 -22.12 3.64 12.90
N THR A 164 -21.52 3.93 14.06
CA THR A 164 -22.22 4.18 15.33
C THR A 164 -22.45 5.67 15.51
N VAL A 165 -23.67 6.06 15.92
CA VAL A 165 -24.00 7.46 16.24
C VAL A 165 -23.42 7.81 17.61
N VAL A 166 -22.76 8.97 17.72
CA VAL A 166 -22.23 9.47 19.00
C VAL A 166 -22.88 10.76 19.47
N ALA A 167 -23.41 11.58 18.56
CA ALA A 167 -24.09 12.83 18.90
C ALA A 167 -24.95 13.35 17.74
N GLN A 168 -25.89 14.24 18.05
CA GLN A 168 -26.60 15.04 17.05
C GLN A 168 -25.76 16.25 16.64
N ALA A 169 -25.59 16.47 15.34
CA ALA A 169 -24.92 17.67 14.83
C ALA A 169 -25.91 18.85 14.80
N ALA A 170 -26.14 19.44 15.97
CA ALA A 170 -27.11 20.51 16.15
C ALA A 170 -26.56 21.87 15.70
N ALA A 171 -27.29 22.56 14.82
CA ALA A 171 -26.88 23.84 14.22
C ALA A 171 -26.50 24.92 15.24
N HIS A 172 -27.19 24.99 16.37
CA HIS A 172 -26.95 26.00 17.41
C HIS A 172 -25.54 25.91 18.01
N ARG A 173 -24.87 24.74 17.92
CA ARG A 173 -23.49 24.56 18.39
C ARG A 173 -22.45 25.25 17.49
N LEU A 174 -22.84 25.72 16.30
CA LEU A 174 -21.97 26.48 15.40
C LEU A 174 -22.04 28.00 15.59
N GLY A 175 -22.96 28.52 16.41
CA GLY A 175 -23.16 29.97 16.55
C GLY A 175 -23.46 30.64 15.21
N GLU A 176 -22.82 31.79 14.95
CA GLU A 176 -23.06 32.60 13.73
C GLU A 176 -22.73 31.87 12.42
N GLU A 177 -21.82 30.88 12.45
CA GLU A 177 -21.44 30.11 11.26
C GLU A 177 -22.57 29.23 10.73
N SER A 178 -23.62 28.96 11.53
CA SER A 178 -24.73 28.08 11.13
C SER A 178 -25.46 28.58 9.89
N GLY A 179 -25.53 29.90 9.68
CA GLY A 179 -26.25 30.51 8.56
C GLY A 179 -25.66 30.14 7.19
N SER A 180 -24.35 29.89 7.13
CA SER A 180 -23.66 29.50 5.89
C SER A 180 -24.02 28.08 5.40
N TRP A 181 -24.65 27.26 6.24
CA TRP A 181 -24.98 25.87 5.90
C TRP A 181 -26.37 25.69 5.26
N GLY A 182 -27.10 26.78 5.02
CA GLY A 182 -28.41 26.75 4.37
C GLY A 182 -29.37 25.76 5.03
N SER A 183 -29.94 24.85 4.23
CA SER A 183 -30.87 23.81 4.67
C SER A 183 -30.21 22.50 5.14
N TYR A 184 -28.88 22.44 5.25
CA TYR A 184 -28.15 21.21 5.64
C TYR A 184 -28.67 20.61 6.96
N TYR A 185 -28.86 21.46 7.98
CA TYR A 185 -29.33 21.01 9.30
C TYR A 185 -30.81 20.63 9.36
N ALA A 186 -31.62 21.00 8.36
CA ALA A 186 -33.01 20.55 8.28
C ALA A 186 -33.10 19.01 8.16
N GLN A 187 -32.02 18.37 7.72
CA GLN A 187 -31.92 16.92 7.58
C GLN A 187 -31.51 16.20 8.89
N GLN A 188 -31.37 16.95 10.00
CA GLN A 188 -30.96 16.45 11.31
C GLN A 188 -29.70 15.57 11.24
N PRO A 189 -28.57 16.12 10.74
CA PRO A 189 -27.34 15.38 10.63
C PRO A 189 -26.86 14.88 12.00
N GLN A 190 -26.18 13.74 11.99
CA GLN A 190 -25.62 13.10 13.17
C GLN A 190 -24.11 12.97 13.00
N VAL A 191 -23.39 12.96 14.13
CA VAL A 191 -21.97 12.60 14.19
C VAL A 191 -21.88 11.09 14.34
N TYR A 192 -21.13 10.49 13.45
CA TYR A 192 -20.90 9.06 13.39
C TYR A 192 -19.43 8.75 13.63
N VAL A 193 -19.18 7.57 14.21
CA VAL A 193 -17.85 6.98 14.33
C VAL A 193 -17.86 5.56 13.79
N GLY A 194 -16.75 5.10 13.22
CA GLY A 194 -16.63 3.74 12.71
C GLY A 194 -15.21 3.22 12.81
N ASN A 195 -15.08 1.91 13.08
CA ASN A 195 -13.79 1.24 13.06
C ASN A 195 -13.38 0.95 11.61
N ILE A 196 -12.26 1.52 11.19
CA ILE A 196 -11.74 1.45 9.82
C ILE A 196 -11.34 0.02 9.47
N GLY A 197 -10.71 -0.72 10.39
CA GLY A 197 -10.29 -2.10 10.17
C GLY A 197 -11.47 -3.06 9.97
N LEU A 198 -12.54 -2.90 10.75
CA LEU A 198 -13.77 -3.66 10.58
C LEU A 198 -14.43 -3.35 9.22
N GLY A 199 -14.55 -2.06 8.88
CA GLY A 199 -15.12 -1.63 7.60
C GLY A 199 -14.30 -2.13 6.41
N HIS A 200 -12.97 -2.02 6.48
CA HIS A 200 -12.05 -2.55 5.46
C HIS A 200 -12.20 -4.06 5.31
N THR A 201 -12.25 -4.81 6.41
CA THR A 201 -12.43 -6.28 6.38
C THR A 201 -13.77 -6.68 5.77
N ALA A 202 -14.85 -5.96 6.10
CA ALA A 202 -16.17 -6.21 5.51
C ALA A 202 -16.17 -5.99 3.99
N LEU A 203 -15.59 -4.88 3.53
CA LEU A 203 -15.45 -4.57 2.09
C LEU A 203 -14.57 -5.57 1.35
N ALA A 204 -13.46 -6.00 1.96
CA ALA A 204 -12.56 -7.02 1.41
C ALA A 204 -13.27 -8.38 1.29
N ARG A 205 -13.97 -8.84 2.33
CA ARG A 205 -14.75 -10.09 2.30
C ARG A 205 -15.84 -10.07 1.24
N ALA A 206 -16.44 -8.90 1.02
CA ALA A 206 -17.43 -8.70 -0.02
C ALA A 206 -16.81 -8.58 -1.44
N GLY A 207 -15.48 -8.68 -1.59
CA GLY A 207 -14.75 -8.60 -2.86
C GLY A 207 -14.81 -7.22 -3.52
N VAL A 208 -15.08 -6.16 -2.74
CA VAL A 208 -15.34 -4.82 -3.28
C VAL A 208 -14.05 -4.19 -3.83
N PHE A 209 -12.92 -4.39 -3.15
CA PHE A 209 -11.64 -3.81 -3.57
C PHE A 209 -11.15 -4.43 -4.88
N GLU A 210 -11.27 -5.74 -5.04
CA GLU A 210 -10.92 -6.45 -6.27
C GLU A 210 -11.77 -5.99 -7.45
N ARG A 211 -13.09 -5.85 -7.26
CA ARG A 211 -13.99 -5.33 -8.31
C ARG A 211 -13.64 -3.91 -8.74
N LEU A 212 -13.18 -3.09 -7.79
CA LEU A 212 -12.73 -1.72 -8.03
C LEU A 212 -11.26 -1.60 -8.39
N GLY A 213 -10.50 -2.70 -8.51
CA GLY A 213 -9.08 -2.67 -8.83
C GLY A 213 -8.21 -1.96 -7.78
N LEU A 214 -8.69 -1.81 -6.55
CA LEU A 214 -7.94 -1.18 -5.48
C LEU A 214 -6.89 -2.17 -4.92
N PRO A 215 -5.63 -1.75 -4.72
CA PRO A 215 -4.58 -2.63 -4.19
C PRO A 215 -4.92 -3.09 -2.77
N VAL A 216 -5.20 -4.37 -2.53
CA VAL A 216 -5.49 -4.83 -1.17
C VAL A 216 -4.21 -4.77 -0.34
N HIS A 217 -4.18 -3.91 0.68
CA HIS A 217 -2.97 -3.66 1.49
C HIS A 217 -2.42 -4.94 2.12
N ALA A 218 -1.12 -5.16 1.95
CA ALA A 218 -0.36 -6.27 2.52
C ALA A 218 -0.46 -6.37 4.06
N ARG A 219 -0.85 -5.29 4.77
CA ARG A 219 -1.04 -5.31 6.23
C ARG A 219 -2.10 -6.32 6.70
N HIS A 220 -3.10 -6.62 5.88
CA HIS A 220 -4.08 -7.68 6.19
C HIS A 220 -3.77 -9.03 5.52
N ARG A 221 -2.73 -9.10 4.68
CA ARG A 221 -2.12 -10.36 4.20
C ARG A 221 -0.90 -10.80 5.01
N GLY A 222 -0.46 -10.02 6.00
CA GLY A 222 0.74 -10.29 6.79
C GLY A 222 0.81 -11.72 7.32
N GLU A 223 -0.33 -12.29 7.72
CA GLU A 223 -0.47 -13.66 8.24
C GLU A 223 -0.89 -14.69 7.18
N GLN A 224 -1.21 -14.28 5.94
CA GLN A 224 -1.56 -15.21 4.88
C GLN A 224 -0.31 -15.86 4.28
N PRO A 225 -0.37 -17.15 3.90
CA PRO A 225 0.76 -17.85 3.31
C PRO A 225 1.14 -17.21 1.97
N ALA A 226 2.41 -16.79 1.87
CA ALA A 226 3.04 -16.26 0.65
C ALA A 226 3.89 -17.32 -0.05
N LEU A 227 4.58 -18.16 0.73
CA LEU A 227 5.37 -19.29 0.24
C LEU A 227 5.03 -20.54 1.05
N LEU A 228 4.82 -21.64 0.34
CA LEU A 228 4.56 -22.96 0.91
C LEU A 228 5.61 -23.93 0.35
N GLY A 229 6.45 -24.45 1.24
CA GLY A 229 7.31 -25.61 0.98
C GLY A 229 6.71 -26.88 1.56
N SER A 230 7.45 -27.98 1.44
CA SER A 230 7.10 -29.26 2.09
C SER A 230 7.06 -29.12 3.61
N ASP A 231 8.05 -28.44 4.19
CA ASP A 231 8.28 -28.38 5.65
C ASP A 231 8.27 -26.96 6.21
N GLU A 232 8.25 -25.94 5.33
CA GLU A 232 8.32 -24.54 5.71
C GLU A 232 7.14 -23.76 5.13
N ARG A 233 6.65 -22.78 5.88
CA ARG A 233 5.60 -21.86 5.44
C ARG A 233 5.96 -20.46 5.86
N PHE A 234 5.89 -19.54 4.92
CA PHE A 234 6.14 -18.12 5.17
C PHE A 234 4.91 -17.32 4.84
N SER A 235 4.48 -16.51 5.79
CA SER A 235 3.48 -15.48 5.55
C SER A 235 4.08 -14.31 4.75
N TYR A 236 3.26 -13.41 4.23
CA TYR A 236 3.78 -12.22 3.53
C TYR A 236 4.65 -11.34 4.43
N ALA A 237 4.33 -11.23 5.74
CA ALA A 237 5.14 -10.48 6.69
C ALA A 237 6.49 -11.15 6.95
N GLN A 238 6.48 -12.47 7.14
CA GLN A 238 7.70 -13.27 7.34
C GLN A 238 8.59 -13.23 6.10
N LEU A 239 8.01 -13.42 4.91
CA LEU A 239 8.71 -13.31 3.62
C LEU A 239 9.46 -11.98 3.51
N LEU A 240 8.81 -10.85 3.79
CA LEU A 240 9.43 -9.54 3.72
C LEU A 240 10.57 -9.37 4.73
N SER A 241 10.37 -9.82 5.97
CA SER A 241 11.39 -9.75 7.02
C SER A 241 12.63 -10.57 6.64
N GLU A 242 12.42 -11.80 6.17
CA GLU A 242 13.46 -12.74 5.76
C GLU A 242 14.25 -12.24 4.54
N VAL A 243 13.57 -11.63 3.55
CA VAL A 243 14.21 -11.05 2.37
C VAL A 243 15.06 -9.83 2.74
N ARG A 244 14.58 -8.95 3.63
CA ARG A 244 15.33 -7.77 4.08
C ARG A 244 16.60 -8.16 4.83
N LEU A 245 16.47 -9.08 5.79
CA LEU A 245 17.61 -9.56 6.58
C LEU A 245 18.71 -10.15 5.68
N ARG A 246 18.33 -10.98 4.69
CA ARG A 246 19.27 -11.54 3.71
C ARG A 246 19.85 -10.47 2.79
N ALA A 247 19.06 -9.51 2.34
CA ALA A 247 19.53 -8.44 1.46
C ALA A 247 20.54 -7.54 2.19
N ASP A 248 20.27 -7.17 3.44
CA ASP A 248 21.18 -6.40 4.28
C ASP A 248 22.50 -7.16 4.46
N TRP A 249 22.43 -8.45 4.80
CA TRP A 249 23.60 -9.30 4.92
C TRP A 249 24.39 -9.42 3.59
N LEU A 250 23.71 -9.56 2.45
CA LEU A 250 24.35 -9.64 1.12
C LEU A 250 25.11 -8.37 0.74
N ARG A 251 24.66 -7.19 1.21
CA ARG A 251 25.35 -5.91 0.97
C ARG A 251 26.64 -5.77 1.78
N GLU A 252 26.75 -6.47 2.91
CA GLU A 252 27.96 -6.49 3.74
C GLU A 252 29.04 -7.44 3.20
N GLN A 253 28.68 -8.31 2.25
CA GLN A 253 29.61 -9.27 1.66
C GLN A 253 30.44 -8.63 0.53
N PRO A 254 31.63 -9.19 0.22
CA PRO A 254 32.45 -8.72 -0.90
C PRO A 254 31.71 -8.71 -2.24
N ALA A 255 32.04 -7.75 -3.10
CA ALA A 255 31.47 -7.60 -4.42
C ALA A 255 31.65 -8.86 -5.29
N GLY A 256 30.78 -9.02 -6.29
CA GLY A 256 30.77 -10.15 -7.22
C GLY A 256 29.49 -10.97 -7.16
N THR A 257 29.35 -11.90 -8.10
CA THR A 257 28.12 -12.68 -8.29
C THR A 257 27.90 -13.63 -7.11
N PHE A 258 26.66 -13.70 -6.64
CA PHE A 258 26.21 -14.66 -5.63
C PHE A 258 25.61 -15.87 -6.34
N ALA A 259 26.13 -17.07 -6.09
CA ALA A 259 25.54 -18.29 -6.62
C ALA A 259 24.76 -19.07 -5.56
N VAL A 260 23.62 -19.62 -5.94
CA VAL A 260 22.75 -20.41 -5.06
C VAL A 260 22.55 -21.79 -5.68
N ALA A 261 23.05 -22.82 -5.00
CA ALA A 261 22.87 -24.23 -5.31
C ALA A 261 22.01 -24.89 -4.22
N LEU A 262 20.73 -24.52 -4.20
CA LEU A 262 19.73 -25.09 -3.30
C LEU A 262 18.67 -25.83 -4.12
N ASP A 263 17.98 -26.75 -3.47
CA ASP A 263 16.79 -27.37 -4.04
C ASP A 263 15.69 -26.33 -4.25
N ASN A 264 14.78 -26.64 -5.18
CA ASN A 264 13.60 -25.82 -5.43
C ASN A 264 12.73 -25.80 -4.18
N GLY A 265 12.70 -24.67 -3.48
CA GLY A 265 11.95 -24.50 -2.24
C GLY A 265 11.94 -23.05 -1.75
N PRO A 266 11.26 -22.78 -0.62
CA PRO A 266 11.13 -21.42 -0.09
C PRO A 266 12.46 -20.69 0.11
N GLN A 267 13.50 -21.39 0.58
CA GLN A 267 14.83 -20.81 0.78
C GLN A 267 15.46 -20.29 -0.52
N ALA A 268 15.32 -21.00 -1.63
CA ALA A 268 15.85 -20.55 -2.92
C ALA A 268 15.16 -19.24 -3.38
N VAL A 269 13.84 -19.14 -3.18
CA VAL A 269 13.06 -17.93 -3.51
C VAL A 269 13.45 -16.76 -2.60
N LEU A 270 13.66 -17.00 -1.30
CA LEU A 270 14.10 -15.96 -0.35
C LEU A 270 15.45 -15.36 -0.75
N TRP A 271 16.39 -16.19 -1.18
CA TRP A 271 17.70 -15.74 -1.64
C TRP A 271 17.67 -15.02 -2.99
N ASP A 272 16.80 -15.45 -3.92
CA ASP A 272 16.56 -14.76 -5.20
C ASP A 272 16.03 -13.34 -5.00
N LEU A 273 14.99 -13.20 -4.18
CA LEU A 273 14.39 -11.91 -3.84
C LEU A 273 15.36 -11.02 -3.06
N ALA A 274 16.17 -11.60 -2.16
CA ALA A 274 17.17 -10.86 -1.39
C ALA A 274 18.31 -10.33 -2.27
N ALA A 275 18.80 -11.14 -3.21
CA ALA A 275 19.83 -10.72 -4.15
C ALA A 275 19.32 -9.62 -5.08
N LEU A 276 18.07 -9.73 -5.54
CA LEU A 276 17.40 -8.68 -6.31
C LEU A 276 17.29 -7.37 -5.50
N LEU A 277 16.88 -7.45 -4.24
CA LEU A 277 16.77 -6.27 -3.35
C LEU A 277 18.13 -5.68 -2.94
N ALA A 278 19.19 -6.48 -2.94
CA ALA A 278 20.56 -6.04 -2.71
C ALA A 278 21.26 -5.55 -3.99
N GLU A 279 20.57 -5.57 -5.14
CA GLU A 279 21.13 -5.29 -6.46
C GLU A 279 22.38 -6.13 -6.78
N ARG A 280 22.42 -7.35 -6.22
CA ARG A 280 23.54 -8.27 -6.37
C ARG A 280 23.25 -9.24 -7.52
N PRO A 281 24.14 -9.37 -8.51
CA PRO A 281 24.02 -10.39 -9.54
C PRO A 281 23.92 -11.77 -8.88
N MET A 282 22.86 -12.51 -9.22
CA MET A 282 22.63 -13.86 -8.71
C MET A 282 22.64 -14.89 -9.83
N LEU A 283 23.24 -16.04 -9.57
CA LEU A 283 23.23 -17.20 -10.46
C LEU A 283 22.66 -18.42 -9.72
N LEU A 284 21.57 -18.99 -10.23
CA LEU A 284 21.08 -20.29 -9.75
C LEU A 284 21.93 -21.41 -10.35
N LEU A 285 22.31 -22.38 -9.53
CA LEU A 285 23.00 -23.61 -9.92
C LEU A 285 22.03 -24.78 -9.76
N PRO A 286 21.31 -25.18 -10.83
CA PRO A 286 20.34 -26.25 -10.73
C PRO A 286 21.00 -27.59 -10.38
N GLY A 287 20.37 -28.37 -9.51
CA GLY A 287 20.88 -29.68 -9.09
C GLY A 287 21.06 -30.70 -10.23
N PHE A 288 20.35 -30.52 -11.35
CA PHE A 288 20.45 -31.38 -12.54
C PHE A 288 21.64 -31.05 -13.46
N PHE A 289 22.41 -29.99 -13.17
CA PHE A 289 23.64 -29.71 -13.92
C PHE A 289 24.70 -30.79 -13.64
N SER A 290 25.55 -31.08 -14.62
CA SER A 290 26.76 -31.87 -14.39
C SER A 290 27.81 -31.05 -13.64
N ALA A 291 28.79 -31.72 -13.01
CA ALA A 291 29.92 -31.04 -12.36
C ALA A 291 30.72 -30.14 -13.32
N ALA A 292 30.79 -30.50 -14.61
CA ALA A 292 31.42 -29.66 -15.61
C ALA A 292 30.63 -28.37 -15.88
N GLN A 293 29.29 -28.48 -15.96
CA GLN A 293 28.39 -27.33 -16.17
C GLN A 293 28.41 -26.39 -14.96
N ARG A 294 28.31 -26.92 -13.73
CA ARG A 294 28.39 -26.12 -12.51
C ARG A 294 29.74 -25.40 -12.39
N ARG A 295 30.85 -26.10 -12.60
CA ARG A 295 32.18 -25.49 -12.64
C ARG A 295 32.24 -24.36 -13.68
N HIS A 296 31.73 -24.60 -14.89
CA HIS A 296 31.68 -23.57 -15.93
C HIS A 296 30.93 -22.32 -15.48
N CYS A 297 29.75 -22.45 -14.88
CA CYS A 297 28.97 -21.34 -14.34
C CYS A 297 29.72 -20.58 -13.23
N LEU A 298 30.36 -21.31 -12.31
CA LEU A 298 31.12 -20.73 -11.20
C LEU A 298 32.36 -19.97 -11.69
N THR A 299 33.03 -20.44 -12.75
CA THR A 299 34.23 -19.79 -13.29
C THR A 299 33.89 -18.61 -14.21
N GLN A 300 32.90 -18.73 -15.09
CA GLN A 300 32.52 -17.67 -16.02
C GLN A 300 31.68 -16.56 -15.38
N GLY A 301 30.92 -16.89 -14.33
CA GLY A 301 29.97 -15.96 -13.69
C GLY A 301 30.60 -14.95 -12.73
N GLY A 302 31.93 -14.93 -12.55
CA GLY A 302 32.57 -14.03 -11.59
C GLY A 302 32.08 -14.22 -10.15
N VAL A 303 31.80 -15.48 -9.79
CA VAL A 303 31.18 -15.81 -8.50
C VAL A 303 32.18 -15.63 -7.36
N SER A 304 31.84 -14.78 -6.40
CA SER A 304 32.65 -14.56 -5.19
C SER A 304 32.03 -15.20 -3.94
N LEU A 305 30.73 -15.52 -4.00
CA LEU A 305 29.97 -16.08 -2.89
C LEU A 305 29.08 -17.22 -3.39
N VAL A 306 29.06 -18.35 -2.69
CA VAL A 306 28.18 -19.49 -3.01
C VAL A 306 27.45 -19.96 -1.76
N LEU A 307 26.13 -20.16 -1.88
CA LEU A 307 25.33 -20.92 -0.95
C LEU A 307 25.02 -22.29 -1.56
N ALA A 308 25.48 -23.37 -0.93
CA ALA A 308 25.34 -24.72 -1.45
C ALA A 308 25.29 -25.75 -0.32
N ASP A 309 24.67 -26.90 -0.59
CA ASP A 309 24.76 -28.07 0.28
C ASP A 309 26.22 -28.56 0.40
N SER A 310 26.53 -29.17 1.55
CA SER A 310 27.74 -29.93 1.80
C SER A 310 28.11 -30.95 0.72
N ALA A 311 27.15 -31.51 -0.03
CA ALA A 311 27.41 -32.43 -1.14
C ALA A 311 28.28 -31.82 -2.27
N LEU A 312 28.29 -30.48 -2.40
CA LEU A 312 29.10 -29.78 -3.40
C LEU A 312 30.46 -29.31 -2.85
N ALA A 313 30.83 -29.68 -1.63
CA ALA A 313 32.04 -29.20 -0.96
C ALA A 313 33.32 -29.45 -1.76
N ASP A 314 33.55 -30.70 -2.19
CA ASP A 314 34.76 -31.06 -2.93
C ASP A 314 34.86 -30.33 -4.27
N GLU A 315 33.72 -30.13 -4.95
CA GLU A 315 33.65 -29.40 -6.21
C GLU A 315 33.98 -27.91 -6.02
N LEU A 316 33.46 -27.29 -4.97
CA LEU A 316 33.70 -25.89 -4.64
C LEU A 316 35.15 -25.65 -4.21
N GLN A 317 35.74 -26.55 -3.42
CA GLN A 317 37.16 -26.49 -3.06
C GLN A 317 38.05 -26.58 -4.30
N ALA A 318 37.73 -27.51 -5.22
CA ALA A 318 38.44 -27.63 -6.49
C ALA A 318 38.30 -26.37 -7.38
N CYS A 319 37.27 -25.56 -7.17
CA CYS A 319 37.05 -24.27 -7.86
C CYS A 319 37.66 -23.07 -7.13
N GLY A 320 38.43 -23.31 -6.06
CA GLY A 320 39.14 -22.29 -5.29
C GLY A 320 38.27 -21.56 -4.25
N PHE A 321 37.13 -22.14 -3.85
CA PHE A 321 36.33 -21.59 -2.76
C PHE A 321 36.78 -22.12 -1.41
N THR A 322 36.75 -21.27 -0.39
CA THR A 322 36.97 -21.63 1.01
C THR A 322 35.65 -21.65 1.76
N ARG A 323 35.51 -22.61 2.69
CA ARG A 323 34.29 -22.80 3.47
C ARG A 323 34.24 -21.82 4.64
N GLY A 324 33.21 -20.99 4.68
CA GLY A 324 32.80 -20.23 5.87
C GLY A 324 31.82 -21.04 6.73
N THR A 325 31.05 -20.36 7.58
CA THR A 325 30.04 -21.02 8.43
C THR A 325 28.90 -21.61 7.60
N GLN A 326 28.25 -20.79 6.77
CA GLN A 326 27.13 -21.18 5.91
C GLN A 326 27.42 -21.00 4.40
N PHE A 327 28.37 -20.14 4.07
CA PHE A 327 28.66 -19.75 2.69
C PHE A 327 30.09 -20.12 2.30
N TRP A 328 30.31 -20.25 1.00
CA TRP A 328 31.61 -20.46 0.41
C TRP A 328 32.09 -19.16 -0.23
N HIS A 329 33.34 -18.82 -0.01
CA HIS A 329 33.92 -17.55 -0.43
C HIS A 329 35.09 -17.77 -1.38
N ARG A 330 35.24 -16.86 -2.34
CA ARG A 330 36.40 -16.79 -3.22
C ARG A 330 36.81 -15.33 -3.39
N ASP A 331 38.11 -15.09 -3.43
CA ASP A 331 38.66 -13.74 -3.57
C ASP A 331 38.10 -13.05 -4.83
N PRO A 332 37.46 -11.86 -4.71
CA PRO A 332 36.91 -11.12 -5.85
C PRO A 332 37.95 -10.80 -6.94
N LEU A 333 39.22 -10.61 -6.59
CA LEU A 333 40.31 -10.32 -7.53
C LEU A 333 40.69 -11.53 -8.40
N ALA A 334 40.41 -12.75 -7.92
CA ALA A 334 40.54 -13.98 -8.71
C ALA A 334 39.28 -14.26 -9.56
N ALA A 335 38.15 -13.63 -9.23
CA ALA A 335 36.87 -13.79 -9.92
C ALA A 335 36.61 -12.72 -11.00
N SER A 336 37.44 -11.67 -11.07
CA SER A 336 37.24 -10.51 -11.94
C SER A 336 37.59 -10.78 -13.41
N ARG A 337 36.56 -11.10 -14.20
CA ARG A 337 36.36 -10.43 -15.49
C ARG A 337 35.05 -9.66 -15.41
N GLU A 338 35.05 -8.42 -15.92
CA GLU A 338 33.88 -7.52 -15.93
C GLU A 338 32.67 -8.22 -16.57
N ALA A 339 31.80 -8.80 -15.75
CA ALA A 339 30.46 -9.15 -16.16
C ALA A 339 29.62 -7.87 -16.08
N ALA A 340 29.59 -7.12 -17.19
CA ALA A 340 28.65 -6.01 -17.32
C ALA A 340 27.21 -6.52 -17.05
N PRO A 341 26.33 -5.74 -16.38
CA PRO A 341 24.99 -6.18 -15.98
C PRO A 341 24.11 -6.41 -17.21
N GLY A 342 24.18 -7.61 -17.78
CA GLY A 342 23.44 -8.04 -18.95
C GLY A 342 22.15 -8.72 -18.55
N LYS A 343 21.03 -7.98 -18.66
CA LYS A 343 19.63 -8.45 -18.72
C LYS A 343 19.26 -9.64 -17.81
N TYR A 344 18.63 -9.32 -16.68
CA TYR A 344 18.07 -10.27 -15.72
C TYR A 344 16.81 -10.97 -16.26
N LEU A 345 16.71 -12.28 -16.01
CA LEU A 345 15.55 -13.10 -16.29
C LEU A 345 14.93 -13.55 -14.96
N ALA A 346 13.82 -12.92 -14.55
CA ALA A 346 13.02 -13.41 -13.44
C ALA A 346 11.95 -14.37 -13.99
N VAL A 347 11.99 -15.64 -13.57
CA VAL A 347 10.97 -16.64 -13.91
C VAL A 347 10.12 -16.85 -12.67
N LEU A 348 9.03 -16.07 -12.55
CA LEU A 348 7.82 -16.21 -11.71
C LEU A 348 7.15 -14.81 -11.66
N PRO A 349 5.87 -14.60 -11.23
CA PRO A 349 5.13 -13.37 -11.49
C PRO A 349 5.59 -12.23 -10.57
N LEU A 350 6.80 -11.75 -10.84
CA LEU A 350 7.50 -10.63 -10.24
C LEU A 350 6.66 -9.34 -10.20
N PRO A 351 5.82 -9.02 -11.20
CA PRO A 351 4.94 -7.85 -11.15
C PRO A 351 3.93 -7.93 -9.99
N VAL A 352 3.38 -9.13 -9.73
CA VAL A 352 2.41 -9.34 -8.65
C VAL A 352 3.10 -9.27 -7.28
N LEU A 353 4.35 -9.75 -7.17
CA LEU A 353 5.09 -9.67 -5.91
C LEU A 353 5.58 -8.23 -5.63
N LEU A 354 6.10 -7.53 -6.62
CA LEU A 354 6.60 -6.15 -6.49
C LEU A 354 5.49 -5.12 -6.29
N GLU A 355 4.32 -5.28 -6.95
CA GLU A 355 3.14 -4.44 -6.69
C GLU A 355 2.61 -4.63 -5.26
N ASN A 356 2.72 -5.83 -4.69
CA ASN A 356 2.27 -6.11 -3.33
C ASN A 356 3.26 -5.65 -2.24
N LEU A 357 4.51 -5.31 -2.59
CA LEU A 357 5.55 -4.88 -1.66
C LEU A 357 5.74 -3.34 -1.61
N GLY A 358 4.96 -2.58 -2.39
CA GLY A 358 5.03 -1.11 -2.41
C GLY A 358 6.31 -0.54 -3.05
N VAL A 359 7.07 -1.36 -3.77
CA VAL A 359 8.36 -0.99 -4.38
C VAL A 359 8.12 -0.47 -5.81
N ARG A 360 7.32 0.59 -5.97
CA ARG A 360 7.17 1.24 -7.30
C ARG A 360 8.30 2.22 -7.63
N SER A 361 9.01 2.77 -6.64
CA SER A 361 9.96 3.87 -6.88
C SER A 361 11.28 3.47 -7.56
N TRP A 362 11.57 2.17 -7.71
CA TRP A 362 12.86 1.71 -8.23
C TRP A 362 12.83 1.27 -9.70
N VAL A 363 11.67 0.84 -10.23
CA VAL A 363 11.57 0.34 -11.62
C VAL A 363 11.72 1.47 -12.64
N SER A 364 11.44 2.73 -12.27
CA SER A 364 11.51 3.89 -13.17
C SER A 364 12.89 4.55 -13.27
N ALA A 365 13.89 4.14 -12.48
CA ALA A 365 15.19 4.82 -12.42
C ALA A 365 16.32 4.13 -13.20
N ALA A 366 16.12 2.92 -13.73
CA ALA A 366 17.15 2.20 -14.50
C ALA A 366 16.84 2.23 -16.01
N PRO A 367 17.70 2.84 -16.86
CA PRO A 367 17.56 2.75 -18.30
C PRO A 367 18.10 1.38 -18.78
N ALA A 368 17.37 0.30 -18.49
CA ALA A 368 17.67 -1.01 -19.05
C ALA A 368 16.38 -1.58 -19.67
N ARG A 369 16.37 -1.65 -21.00
CA ARG A 369 15.29 -2.24 -21.79
C ARG A 369 15.10 -3.71 -21.40
N TRP A 370 14.05 -4.01 -20.63
CA TRP A 370 13.57 -5.36 -20.36
C TRP A 370 13.00 -5.94 -21.66
N THR A 371 13.66 -6.95 -22.22
CA THR A 371 13.16 -7.70 -23.38
C THR A 371 13.22 -9.18 -23.07
N SER A 372 12.10 -9.87 -23.21
CA SER A 372 12.03 -11.33 -23.19
C SER A 372 12.82 -11.90 -24.38
N ARG A 373 13.85 -12.69 -24.10
CA ARG A 373 14.32 -13.74 -25.02
C ARG A 373 14.70 -14.96 -24.21
N VAL A 374 14.00 -16.05 -24.49
CA VAL A 374 14.44 -17.41 -24.19
C VAL A 374 15.57 -17.71 -25.16
N CYS A 375 16.78 -17.94 -24.66
CA CYS A 375 17.83 -18.58 -25.45
C CYS A 375 17.87 -20.07 -25.05
N TRP A 376 17.24 -20.91 -25.85
CA TRP A 376 17.75 -22.26 -26.05
C TRP A 376 18.83 -22.16 -27.12
N GLY A 377 20.04 -22.63 -26.80
CA GLY A 377 21.20 -22.62 -27.68
C GLY A 377 22.45 -22.97 -26.91
#